data_AF-A0A1G2ZBX8-F1
#
_entry.id   AF-A0A1G2ZBX8-F1
#
_cell.length_a   1.000
_cell.length_b   1.000
_cell.length_c   1.000
_cell.angle_alpha   90.00
_cell.angle_beta   90.00
_cell.angle_gamma   90.00
#
_symmetry.space_group_name_H-M   'P 1'
#
loop_
_entity.id
_entity.type
_entity.pdbx_description
1 polymer ?
#
loop_
_entity_poly.entity_id
_entity_poly.type
_entity_poly.pdbx_seq_one_letter_code
_entity_poly.pdbx_strand_id
1 'polypeptide(L)'
;MDVEELPSLKELWQLSLRALVAYAARCARRVQPLYRSENPEHVEAVERTISMAEQFAASDSKTCDTTIGTTGPSGAGTAIGAASRVADACAAEAAKKAEEAARAANALLRDPDATEDDLFYPGHTEHEANAAQGTLDCAARAARAAAISAVKAVEFSYCAPAATVHKAIVSACRADFQHLAKRYGPTSYLGEPIDLTAMGRLWPEGEPEWFRRARRVNVARTVDELASKEGKPDIEAEESKSPIAGPLKVYIDADAYSPEEKGRLLSLISELYAIQTGDRLVIDNTGFARTADVLDPAPVGGPEGNGR
;
A
#
# COMPACT_ATOMS: atom_id res chain seq x y z
N MET A 1 14.77 26.90 -17.55
CA MET A 1 15.20 25.65 -16.89
C MET A 1 14.02 24.72 -17.04
N ASP A 2 14.18 23.63 -17.77
CA ASP A 2 13.09 22.69 -18.02
C ASP A 2 12.68 22.05 -16.71
N VAL A 3 11.37 22.06 -16.42
CA VAL A 3 10.82 21.36 -15.26
C VAL A 3 11.00 19.88 -15.56
N GLU A 4 11.86 19.20 -14.80
CA GLU A 4 11.98 17.75 -14.89
C GLU A 4 10.61 17.17 -14.50
N GLU A 5 9.94 16.53 -15.46
CA GLU A 5 8.68 15.85 -15.24
C GLU A 5 8.90 14.36 -14.99
N LEU A 6 7.96 13.74 -14.26
CA LEU A 6 7.93 12.28 -14.11
C LEU A 6 7.85 11.61 -15.50
N PRO A 7 8.43 10.41 -15.67
CA PRO A 7 8.28 9.64 -16.89
C PRO A 7 6.82 9.49 -17.31
N SER A 8 6.55 9.81 -18.57
CA SER A 8 5.24 9.61 -19.20
C SER A 8 4.94 8.10 -19.31
N LEU A 9 3.67 7.75 -19.49
CA LEU A 9 3.29 6.33 -19.67
C LEU A 9 3.97 5.74 -20.92
N LYS A 10 4.10 6.54 -21.98
CA LYS A 10 4.77 6.16 -23.23
C LYS A 10 6.27 5.88 -23.02
N GLU A 11 6.93 6.66 -22.16
CA GLU A 11 8.32 6.42 -21.78
C GLU A 11 8.45 5.14 -20.95
N LEU A 12 7.55 4.91 -19.99
CA LEU A 12 7.56 3.70 -19.15
C LEU A 12 7.34 2.41 -19.96
N TRP A 13 6.53 2.44 -21.02
CA TRP A 13 6.36 1.30 -21.93
C TRP A 13 7.63 0.89 -22.68
N GLN A 14 8.70 1.70 -22.65
CA GLN A 14 9.99 1.31 -23.23
C GLN A 14 10.80 0.40 -22.30
N LEU A 15 10.36 0.22 -21.06
CA LEU A 15 10.98 -0.64 -20.08
C LEU A 15 10.42 -2.06 -20.17
N SER A 16 11.28 -3.05 -19.93
CA SER A 16 10.84 -4.42 -19.66
C SER A 16 10.01 -4.51 -18.37
N LEU A 17 9.26 -5.61 -18.21
CA LEU A 17 8.39 -5.81 -17.05
C LEU A 17 9.16 -5.80 -15.73
N ARG A 18 10.33 -6.45 -15.65
CA ARG A 18 11.21 -6.38 -14.46
C ARG A 18 11.70 -4.97 -14.19
N ALA A 19 12.02 -4.19 -15.23
CA ALA A 19 12.43 -2.80 -15.09
C ALA A 19 11.29 -1.92 -14.57
N LEU A 20 10.05 -2.15 -14.99
CA LEU A 20 8.87 -1.47 -14.44
C LEU A 20 8.68 -1.78 -12.95
N VAL A 21 8.79 -3.04 -12.54
CA VAL A 21 8.66 -3.44 -11.13
C VAL A 21 9.80 -2.87 -10.29
N ALA A 22 11.04 -2.92 -10.78
CA ALA A 22 12.21 -2.30 -10.14
C ALA A 22 12.02 -0.79 -9.93
N TYR A 23 11.53 -0.10 -10.96
CA TYR A 23 11.21 1.32 -10.90
C TYR A 23 10.15 1.61 -9.82
N ALA A 24 9.04 0.86 -9.82
CA ALA A 24 7.98 1.00 -8.84
C ALA A 24 8.46 0.77 -7.39
N ALA A 25 9.26 -0.28 -7.17
CA ALA A 25 9.83 -0.61 -5.86
C ALA A 25 10.71 0.53 -5.34
N ARG A 26 11.57 1.11 -6.18
CA ARG A 26 12.41 2.25 -5.80
C ARG A 26 11.60 3.51 -5.52
N CYS A 27 10.53 3.78 -6.27
CA CYS A 27 9.59 4.85 -5.95
C CYS A 27 8.95 4.65 -4.57
N ALA A 28 8.45 3.44 -4.27
CA ALA A 28 7.88 3.12 -2.97
C ALA A 28 8.91 3.28 -1.84
N ARG A 29 10.15 2.82 -2.06
CA ARG A 29 11.21 2.88 -1.06
C ARG A 29 11.63 4.32 -0.69
N ARG A 30 11.49 5.28 -1.63
CA ARG A 30 11.75 6.71 -1.36
C ARG A 30 10.74 7.33 -0.40
N VAL A 31 9.50 6.87 -0.43
CA VAL A 31 8.43 7.40 0.42
C VAL A 31 8.13 6.55 1.63
N GLN A 32 8.69 5.35 1.71
CA GLN A 32 8.49 4.46 2.84
C GLN A 32 8.79 5.14 4.20
N PRO A 33 9.84 5.95 4.40
CA PRO A 33 10.04 6.60 5.69
C PRO A 33 8.94 7.62 6.07
N LEU A 34 8.17 8.10 5.10
CA LEU A 34 7.03 8.97 5.35
C LEU A 34 5.82 8.20 5.86
N TYR A 35 5.77 6.88 5.63
CA TYR A 35 4.71 6.03 6.14
C TYR A 35 4.78 5.93 7.66
N ARG A 36 3.71 6.35 8.33
CA ARG A 36 3.52 6.27 9.77
C ARG A 36 2.23 5.53 10.07
N SER A 37 2.34 4.30 10.56
CA SER A 37 1.19 3.58 11.12
C SER A 37 1.46 3.22 12.56
N GLU A 38 0.49 3.46 13.45
CA GLU A 38 0.53 3.02 14.84
C GLU A 38 0.49 1.49 14.96
N ASN A 39 -0.04 0.81 13.94
CA ASN A 39 0.00 -0.64 13.88
C ASN A 39 1.35 -1.12 13.27
N PRO A 40 2.20 -1.84 14.02
CA PRO A 40 3.45 -2.39 13.50
C PRO A 40 3.23 -3.36 12.34
N GLU A 41 2.12 -4.10 12.32
CA GLU A 41 1.80 -5.05 11.25
C GLU A 41 1.65 -4.35 9.89
N HIS A 42 1.14 -3.12 9.87
CA HIS A 42 1.02 -2.36 8.63
C HIS A 42 2.39 -1.91 8.10
N VAL A 43 3.32 -1.53 8.99
CA VAL A 43 4.68 -1.17 8.61
C VAL A 43 5.42 -2.38 8.05
N GLU A 44 5.27 -3.54 8.70
CA GLU A 44 5.81 -4.81 8.23
C GLU A 44 5.19 -5.24 6.90
N ALA A 45 3.89 -5.03 6.71
CA ALA A 45 3.21 -5.31 5.44
C ALA A 45 3.77 -4.45 4.31
N VAL A 46 3.95 -3.14 4.52
CA VAL A 46 4.57 -2.25 3.53
C VAL A 46 5.99 -2.69 3.19
N GLU A 47 6.82 -3.00 4.21
CA GLU A 47 8.17 -3.52 4.00
C GLU A 47 8.16 -4.79 3.16
N ARG A 48 7.37 -5.79 3.58
CA ARG A 48 7.24 -7.09 2.90
C ARG A 48 6.82 -6.92 1.45
N THR A 49 5.84 -6.08 1.19
CA THR A 49 5.34 -5.79 -0.16
C THR A 49 6.43 -5.19 -1.05
N ILE A 50 7.18 -4.21 -0.56
CA ILE A 50 8.29 -3.63 -1.33
C ILE A 50 9.37 -4.69 -1.57
N SER A 51 9.74 -5.46 -0.54
CA SER A 51 10.72 -6.55 -0.68
C SER A 51 10.29 -7.61 -1.70
N MET A 52 9.00 -7.94 -1.79
CA MET A 52 8.49 -8.86 -2.82
C MET A 52 8.67 -8.30 -4.23
N ALA A 53 8.42 -7.01 -4.44
CA ALA A 53 8.65 -6.36 -5.72
C ALA A 53 10.15 -6.31 -6.08
N GLU A 54 11.01 -6.05 -5.09
CA GLU A 54 12.47 -6.07 -5.25
C GLU A 54 12.98 -7.48 -5.62
N GLN A 55 12.49 -8.51 -4.93
CA GLN A 55 12.82 -9.90 -5.23
C GLN A 55 12.33 -10.31 -6.62
N PHE A 56 11.13 -9.92 -7.03
CA PHE A 56 10.64 -10.19 -8.38
C PHE A 56 11.56 -9.60 -9.45
N ALA A 57 11.98 -8.34 -9.27
CA ALA A 57 12.86 -7.67 -10.21
C ALA A 57 14.25 -8.34 -10.28
N ALA A 58 14.76 -8.86 -9.16
CA ALA A 58 16.08 -9.47 -9.05
C ALA A 58 16.13 -10.98 -9.37
N SER A 59 15.00 -11.69 -9.34
CA SER A 59 14.97 -13.14 -9.47
C SER A 59 15.17 -13.59 -10.91
N ASP A 60 15.95 -14.65 -11.11
CA ASP A 60 15.94 -15.41 -12.36
C ASP A 60 14.60 -16.13 -12.55
N SER A 61 14.13 -16.25 -13.79
CA SER A 61 12.84 -16.89 -14.12
C SER A 61 12.81 -18.38 -13.76
N LYS A 62 13.97 -18.97 -13.45
CA LYS A 62 14.09 -20.36 -12.99
C LYS A 62 13.88 -20.54 -11.49
N THR A 63 13.84 -19.44 -10.73
CA THR A 63 13.80 -19.44 -9.26
C THR A 63 12.48 -18.96 -8.67
N CYS A 64 11.51 -18.52 -9.49
CA CYS A 64 10.26 -17.93 -9.01
C CYS A 64 9.23 -18.94 -8.48
N ASP A 65 9.54 -20.24 -8.48
CA ASP A 65 8.54 -21.27 -8.21
C ASP A 65 8.36 -21.66 -6.73
N THR A 66 9.20 -21.16 -5.81
CA THR A 66 9.27 -21.78 -4.46
C THR A 66 9.15 -20.84 -3.25
N THR A 67 9.30 -19.52 -3.39
CA THR A 67 9.32 -18.63 -2.21
C THR A 67 8.08 -17.77 -2.01
N ILE A 68 7.22 -17.62 -3.03
CA ILE A 68 5.89 -17.03 -2.84
C ILE A 68 4.93 -18.15 -2.43
N GLY A 69 5.19 -18.70 -1.24
CA GLY A 69 4.26 -19.57 -0.56
C GLY A 69 2.88 -18.90 -0.50
N THR A 70 1.85 -19.72 -0.60
CA THR A 70 0.41 -19.44 -0.55
C THR A 70 -0.04 -18.75 0.75
N THR A 71 0.60 -17.67 1.17
CA THR A 71 -0.01 -16.70 2.08
C THR A 71 -1.16 -16.07 1.30
N GLY A 72 -2.38 -16.54 1.59
CA GLY A 72 -3.57 -16.23 0.82
C GLY A 72 -3.81 -14.73 0.60
N PRO A 73 -4.61 -14.36 -0.41
CA PRO A 73 -4.84 -12.98 -0.87
C PRO A 73 -5.44 -12.00 0.17
N SER A 74 -5.63 -12.43 1.43
CA SER A 74 -6.38 -11.70 2.45
C SER A 74 -5.55 -10.80 3.37
N GLY A 75 -4.22 -10.94 3.47
CA GLY A 75 -3.44 -10.18 4.47
C GLY A 75 -3.04 -8.76 4.04
N ALA A 76 -2.44 -8.60 2.86
CA ALA A 76 -1.91 -7.31 2.41
C ALA A 76 -3.01 -6.35 1.91
N GLY A 77 -4.10 -6.89 1.35
CA GLY A 77 -5.21 -6.08 0.82
C GLY A 77 -6.08 -5.42 1.90
N THR A 78 -6.16 -6.04 3.09
CA THR A 78 -6.97 -5.56 4.23
C THR A 78 -6.18 -4.65 5.17
N ALA A 79 -4.90 -4.94 5.41
CA ALA A 79 -4.02 -4.10 6.24
C ALA A 79 -3.80 -2.67 5.70
N ILE A 80 -3.91 -2.47 4.38
CA ILE A 80 -3.69 -1.16 3.74
C ILE A 80 -4.95 -0.25 3.81
N GLY A 81 -6.12 -0.80 4.13
CA GLY A 81 -7.39 -0.05 4.15
C GLY A 81 -7.52 0.98 5.28
N ALA A 82 -6.69 0.90 6.32
CA ALA A 82 -6.87 1.68 7.56
C ALA A 82 -5.91 2.89 7.72
N ALA A 83 -5.17 3.30 6.69
CA ALA A 83 -4.25 4.44 6.78
C ALA A 83 -4.99 5.80 6.65
N SER A 84 -5.29 6.44 7.79
CA SER A 84 -6.16 7.64 7.89
C SER A 84 -5.49 8.99 7.53
N ARG A 85 -4.17 9.05 7.27
CA ARG A 85 -3.50 10.31 6.84
C ARG A 85 -3.09 10.24 5.38
N VAL A 86 -3.22 11.35 4.65
CA VAL A 86 -2.96 11.39 3.19
C VAL A 86 -1.53 10.98 2.82
N ALA A 87 -0.52 11.36 3.61
CA ALA A 87 0.85 10.93 3.38
C ALA A 87 1.06 9.42 3.61
N ASP A 88 0.39 8.86 4.62
CA ASP A 88 0.43 7.42 4.94
C ASP A 88 -0.29 6.62 3.85
N ALA A 89 -1.42 7.14 3.36
CA ALA A 89 -2.16 6.55 2.25
C ALA A 89 -1.31 6.53 0.96
N CYS A 90 -0.56 7.60 0.65
CA CYS A 90 0.27 7.63 -0.55
C CYS A 90 1.45 6.65 -0.51
N ALA A 91 2.13 6.49 0.62
CA ALA A 91 3.23 5.53 0.74
C ALA A 91 2.71 4.07 0.70
N ALA A 92 1.60 3.79 1.38
CA ALA A 92 0.95 2.48 1.32
C ALA A 92 0.39 2.17 -0.08
N GLU A 93 -0.17 3.18 -0.76
CA GLU A 93 -0.62 3.06 -2.14
C GLU A 93 0.55 2.77 -3.08
N ALA A 94 1.68 3.47 -2.93
CA ALA A 94 2.88 3.20 -3.74
C ALA A 94 3.39 1.77 -3.55
N ALA A 95 3.41 1.27 -2.31
CA ALA A 95 3.75 -0.12 -2.02
C ALA A 95 2.74 -1.11 -2.65
N LYS A 96 1.43 -0.88 -2.47
CA LYS A 96 0.38 -1.69 -3.07
C LYS A 96 0.51 -1.76 -4.59
N LYS A 97 0.81 -0.63 -5.24
CA LYS A 97 1.00 -0.57 -6.69
C LYS A 97 2.26 -1.32 -7.15
N ALA A 98 3.34 -1.26 -6.38
CA ALA A 98 4.51 -2.11 -6.64
C ALA A 98 4.16 -3.60 -6.54
N GLU A 99 3.34 -3.99 -5.56
CA GLU A 99 2.84 -5.37 -5.43
C GLU A 99 1.97 -5.80 -6.61
N GLU A 100 1.01 -4.96 -7.00
CA GLU A 100 0.12 -5.22 -8.12
C GLU A 100 0.93 -5.45 -9.40
N ALA A 101 1.98 -4.66 -9.64
CA ALA A 101 2.90 -4.87 -10.75
C ALA A 101 3.62 -6.22 -10.65
N ALA A 102 4.15 -6.58 -9.47
CA ALA A 102 4.84 -7.85 -9.25
C ALA A 102 3.91 -9.07 -9.38
N ARG A 103 2.67 -8.98 -8.87
CA ARG A 103 1.68 -10.06 -8.98
C ARG A 103 1.24 -10.26 -10.43
N ALA A 104 0.95 -9.18 -11.15
CA ALA A 104 0.61 -9.24 -12.57
C ALA A 104 1.73 -9.93 -13.36
N ALA A 105 2.99 -9.60 -13.03
CA ALA A 105 4.15 -10.20 -13.67
C ALA A 105 4.37 -11.68 -13.29
N ASN A 106 4.16 -12.06 -12.02
CA ASN A 106 4.22 -13.45 -11.58
C ASN A 106 3.13 -14.33 -12.19
N ALA A 107 1.94 -13.78 -12.48
CA ALA A 107 0.86 -14.52 -13.12
C ALA A 107 1.27 -15.05 -14.51
N LEU A 108 2.13 -14.32 -15.23
CA LEU A 108 2.68 -14.78 -16.51
C LEU A 108 3.74 -15.87 -16.36
N LEU A 109 4.45 -15.92 -15.24
CA LEU A 109 5.51 -16.92 -15.03
C LEU A 109 4.97 -18.29 -14.61
N ARG A 110 3.76 -18.32 -14.02
CA ARG A 110 3.13 -19.54 -13.50
C ARG A 110 2.45 -20.41 -14.56
N ASP A 111 2.35 -19.94 -15.80
CA ASP A 111 1.81 -20.72 -16.92
C ASP A 111 2.87 -20.89 -18.03
N PRO A 112 3.98 -21.61 -17.76
CA PRO A 112 5.00 -21.86 -18.78
C PRO A 112 4.51 -22.87 -19.85
N ASP A 113 3.59 -23.77 -19.50
CA ASP A 113 3.04 -24.78 -20.41
C ASP A 113 2.18 -24.19 -21.53
N ALA A 114 1.64 -22.98 -21.38
CA ALA A 114 1.00 -22.25 -22.47
C ALA A 114 1.98 -21.81 -23.57
N THR A 115 3.30 -21.84 -23.35
CA THR A 115 4.26 -21.13 -24.23
C THR A 115 5.31 -21.98 -24.94
N GLU A 116 5.47 -23.27 -24.63
CA GLU A 116 6.49 -24.09 -25.33
C GLU A 116 5.95 -25.25 -26.18
N ASP A 117 4.87 -25.95 -25.80
CA ASP A 117 4.38 -27.12 -26.56
C ASP A 117 3.29 -26.79 -27.60
N ASP A 118 2.66 -25.62 -27.50
CA ASP A 118 1.62 -25.14 -28.44
C ASP A 118 2.18 -24.21 -29.55
N LEU A 119 3.49 -23.95 -29.55
CA LEU A 119 4.18 -23.14 -30.57
C LEU A 119 4.21 -23.78 -31.97
N PHE A 120 3.70 -25.02 -32.12
CA PHE A 120 3.56 -25.68 -33.42
C PHE A 120 2.20 -25.43 -34.10
N TYR A 121 1.22 -24.83 -33.41
CA TYR A 121 -0.07 -24.46 -34.02
C TYR A 121 -0.12 -22.96 -34.35
N PRO A 122 -0.17 -22.57 -35.65
CA PRO A 122 -0.14 -21.18 -36.10
C PRO A 122 -1.45 -20.37 -35.85
N GLY A 123 -2.18 -20.67 -34.77
CA GLY A 123 -3.45 -20.04 -34.42
C GLY A 123 -3.53 -19.43 -33.00
N HIS A 124 -2.56 -19.66 -32.12
CA HIS A 124 -2.62 -19.25 -30.71
C HIS A 124 -1.85 -17.95 -30.38
N THR A 125 -1.06 -17.43 -31.32
CA THR A 125 -0.12 -16.31 -31.05
C THR A 125 -0.79 -14.97 -30.71
N GLU A 126 -2.03 -14.74 -31.14
CA GLU A 126 -2.69 -13.44 -30.92
C GLU A 126 -3.27 -13.30 -29.50
N HIS A 127 -3.81 -14.37 -28.93
CA HIS A 127 -4.41 -14.33 -27.60
C HIS A 127 -3.34 -14.19 -26.50
N GLU A 128 -2.21 -14.89 -26.64
CA GLU A 128 -1.07 -14.79 -25.72
C GLU A 128 -0.38 -13.43 -25.79
N ALA A 129 -0.18 -12.90 -27.00
CA ALA A 129 0.36 -11.55 -27.19
C ALA A 129 -0.54 -10.49 -26.52
N ASN A 130 -1.87 -10.63 -26.65
CA ASN A 130 -2.83 -9.74 -26.00
C ASN A 130 -2.82 -9.85 -24.46
N ALA A 131 -2.68 -11.06 -23.91
CA ALA A 131 -2.58 -11.27 -22.47
C ALA A 131 -1.28 -10.69 -21.89
N ALA A 132 -0.14 -10.92 -22.54
CA ALA A 132 1.14 -10.34 -22.18
C ALA A 132 1.08 -8.81 -22.25
N GLN A 133 0.53 -8.24 -23.34
CA GLN A 133 0.38 -6.79 -23.47
C GLN A 133 -0.52 -6.21 -22.36
N GLY A 134 -1.62 -6.88 -22.02
CA GLY A 134 -2.50 -6.46 -20.92
C GLY A 134 -1.80 -6.44 -19.56
N THR A 135 -0.95 -7.42 -19.28
CA THR A 135 -0.12 -7.44 -18.06
C THR A 135 0.91 -6.32 -18.03
N LEU A 136 1.56 -6.03 -19.16
CA LEU A 136 2.52 -4.93 -19.26
C LEU A 136 1.84 -3.58 -19.03
N ASP A 137 0.63 -3.39 -19.57
CA ASP A 137 -0.17 -2.18 -19.36
C ASP A 137 -0.60 -2.01 -17.89
N CYS A 138 -0.94 -3.11 -17.21
CA CYS A 138 -1.23 -3.10 -15.78
C CYS A 138 0.01 -2.72 -14.97
N ALA A 139 1.16 -3.34 -15.26
CA ALA A 139 2.41 -3.06 -14.58
C ALA A 139 2.91 -1.62 -14.82
N ALA A 140 2.82 -1.11 -16.05
CA ALA A 140 3.21 0.26 -16.39
C ALA A 140 2.32 1.29 -15.69
N ARG A 141 1.00 1.06 -15.64
CA ARG A 141 0.07 1.92 -14.89
C ARG A 141 0.35 1.89 -13.39
N ALA A 142 0.64 0.71 -12.84
CA ALA A 142 0.97 0.55 -11.43
C ALA A 142 2.31 1.23 -11.08
N ALA A 143 3.34 1.08 -11.90
CA ALA A 143 4.63 1.75 -11.73
C ALA A 143 4.48 3.28 -11.80
N ARG A 144 3.69 3.79 -12.75
CA ARG A 144 3.38 5.22 -12.83
C ARG A 144 2.62 5.71 -11.60
N ALA A 145 1.62 4.96 -11.14
CA ALA A 145 0.87 5.28 -9.92
C ALA A 145 1.80 5.33 -8.70
N ALA A 146 2.72 4.38 -8.54
CA ALA A 146 3.72 4.39 -7.47
C ALA A 146 4.59 5.65 -7.51
N ALA A 147 5.02 6.09 -8.68
CA ALA A 147 5.78 7.35 -8.83
C ALA A 147 4.95 8.59 -8.49
N ILE A 148 3.68 8.64 -8.90
CA ILE A 148 2.77 9.75 -8.58
C ILE A 148 2.49 9.81 -7.08
N SER A 149 2.17 8.66 -6.47
CA SER A 149 1.94 8.58 -5.02
C SER A 149 3.21 8.94 -4.24
N ALA A 150 4.39 8.60 -4.76
CA ALA A 150 5.65 9.03 -4.18
C ALA A 150 5.81 10.56 -4.16
N VAL A 151 5.47 11.22 -5.27
CA VAL A 151 5.50 12.69 -5.35
C VAL A 151 4.44 13.33 -4.43
N LYS A 152 3.22 12.79 -4.42
CA LYS A 152 2.12 13.30 -3.58
C LYS A 152 2.37 13.14 -2.09
N ALA A 153 2.97 12.04 -1.64
CA ALA A 153 3.24 11.78 -0.21
C ALA A 153 4.03 12.93 0.45
N VAL A 154 4.82 13.63 -0.35
CA VAL A 154 5.66 14.73 0.09
C VAL A 154 4.95 16.06 0.20
N GLU A 155 3.95 16.32 -0.66
CA GLU A 155 3.18 17.57 -0.60
C GLU A 155 2.47 17.72 0.74
N PHE A 156 2.18 16.60 1.41
CA PHE A 156 1.57 16.54 2.74
C PHE A 156 2.59 16.50 3.90
N SER A 157 3.89 16.47 3.61
CA SER A 157 4.92 16.42 4.65
C SER A 157 5.30 17.82 5.14
N TYR A 158 4.96 18.13 6.39
CA TYR A 158 5.19 19.43 7.03
C TYR A 158 6.67 19.81 7.30
N CYS A 159 7.64 19.01 6.87
CA CYS A 159 9.03 19.14 7.33
C CYS A 159 9.99 19.90 6.40
N ALA A 160 9.57 20.28 5.19
CA ALA A 160 10.40 21.03 4.24
C ALA A 160 9.52 21.80 3.24
N PRO A 161 10.07 22.79 2.51
CA PRO A 161 9.33 23.41 1.41
C PRO A 161 8.97 22.34 0.38
N ALA A 162 7.66 22.09 0.18
CA ALA A 162 7.14 21.03 -0.67
C ALA A 162 7.81 21.00 -2.05
N ALA A 163 8.11 22.18 -2.62
CA ALA A 163 8.81 22.32 -3.90
C ALA A 163 10.22 21.70 -3.94
N THR A 164 11.01 21.84 -2.87
CA THR A 164 12.38 21.29 -2.82
C THR A 164 12.35 19.77 -2.78
N VAL A 165 11.41 19.22 -2.00
CA VAL A 165 11.28 17.78 -1.88
C VAL A 165 10.67 17.16 -3.13
N HIS A 166 9.65 17.80 -3.71
CA HIS A 166 9.07 17.41 -4.99
C HIS A 166 10.16 17.30 -6.05
N LYS A 167 11.01 18.33 -6.19
CA LYS A 167 12.13 18.32 -7.14
C LYS A 167 13.10 17.16 -6.88
N ALA A 168 13.47 16.90 -5.63
CA ALA A 168 14.38 15.82 -5.28
C ALA A 168 13.80 14.44 -5.63
N ILE A 169 12.50 14.21 -5.39
CA ILE A 169 11.84 12.94 -5.77
C ILE A 169 11.76 12.80 -7.27
N VAL A 170 11.28 13.82 -7.98
CA VAL A 170 11.10 13.74 -9.43
C VAL A 170 12.43 13.52 -10.13
N SER A 171 13.49 14.23 -9.71
CA SER A 171 14.84 14.05 -10.25
C SER A 171 15.38 12.64 -9.99
N ALA A 172 15.21 12.10 -8.76
CA ALA A 172 15.64 10.75 -8.44
C ALA A 172 14.85 9.66 -9.21
N CYS A 173 13.54 9.83 -9.38
CA CYS A 173 12.72 8.95 -10.22
C CYS A 173 13.18 9.03 -11.70
N ARG A 174 13.43 10.23 -12.24
CA ARG A 174 13.91 10.41 -13.61
C ARG A 174 15.26 9.73 -13.83
N ALA A 175 16.18 9.86 -12.87
CA ALA A 175 17.49 9.21 -12.91
C ALA A 175 17.39 7.67 -12.92
N ASP A 176 16.51 7.09 -12.09
CA ASP A 176 16.26 5.65 -12.11
C ASP A 176 15.68 5.19 -13.45
N PHE A 177 14.70 5.92 -14.00
CA PHE A 177 14.13 5.63 -15.30
C PHE A 177 15.20 5.64 -16.39
N GLN A 178 16.05 6.67 -16.44
CA GLN A 178 17.12 6.78 -17.42
C GLN A 178 18.13 5.63 -17.29
N HIS A 179 18.47 5.24 -16.06
CA HIS A 179 19.35 4.10 -15.81
C HIS A 179 18.74 2.79 -16.33
N LEU A 180 17.46 2.56 -16.01
CA LEU A 180 16.73 1.36 -16.43
C LEU A 180 16.53 1.32 -17.94
N ALA A 181 16.12 2.42 -18.56
CA ALA A 181 15.92 2.50 -20.01
C ALA A 181 17.21 2.25 -20.79
N LYS A 182 18.35 2.75 -20.27
CA LYS A 182 19.66 2.56 -20.90
C LYS A 182 20.14 1.10 -20.84
N ARG A 183 19.88 0.40 -19.72
CA ARG A 183 20.44 -0.94 -19.46
C ARG A 183 19.49 -2.08 -19.76
N TYR A 184 18.20 -1.87 -19.53
CA TYR A 184 17.12 -2.85 -19.61
C TYR A 184 15.99 -2.35 -20.51
N GLY A 185 16.37 -1.70 -21.61
CA GLY A 185 15.45 -1.25 -22.66
C GLY A 185 14.63 -2.40 -23.26
N PRO A 186 13.95 -2.21 -24.40
CA PRO A 186 12.91 -3.12 -24.89
C PRO A 186 13.51 -4.37 -25.58
N THR A 187 14.47 -5.04 -24.95
CA THR A 187 15.14 -6.23 -25.47
C THR A 187 14.35 -7.51 -25.23
N SER A 188 13.45 -7.53 -24.25
CA SER A 188 12.48 -8.61 -24.05
C SER A 188 11.30 -8.15 -23.18
N TYR A 189 10.16 -8.84 -23.30
CA TYR A 189 8.95 -8.55 -22.53
C TYR A 189 9.20 -8.60 -21.01
N LEU A 190 9.78 -9.71 -20.52
CA LEU A 190 10.05 -9.89 -19.10
C LEU A 190 11.28 -9.07 -18.64
N GLY A 191 12.33 -9.02 -19.47
CA GLY A 191 13.61 -8.41 -19.12
C GLY A 191 14.58 -9.36 -18.42
N GLU A 192 15.85 -8.98 -18.41
CA GLU A 192 16.87 -9.63 -17.58
C GLU A 192 16.65 -9.32 -16.09
N PRO A 193 17.10 -10.19 -15.17
CA PRO A 193 17.07 -9.88 -13.74
C PRO A 193 17.87 -8.61 -13.46
N ILE A 194 17.34 -7.79 -12.54
CA ILE A 194 17.88 -6.48 -12.23
C ILE A 194 18.53 -6.52 -10.86
N ASP A 195 19.84 -6.33 -10.84
CA ASP A 195 20.55 -6.02 -9.61
C ASP A 195 20.24 -4.58 -9.17
N LEU A 196 19.33 -4.45 -8.21
CA LEU A 196 18.93 -3.16 -7.64
C LEU A 196 20.08 -2.46 -6.90
N THR A 197 21.12 -3.19 -6.47
CA THR A 197 22.30 -2.59 -5.85
C THR A 197 23.19 -1.89 -6.89
N ALA A 198 23.24 -2.42 -8.12
CA ALA A 198 23.95 -1.81 -9.24
C ALA A 198 23.30 -0.53 -9.76
N MET A 199 22.03 -0.26 -9.41
CA MET A 199 21.36 1.02 -9.69
C MET A 199 21.91 2.19 -8.84
N GLY A 200 22.81 1.90 -7.89
CA GLY A 200 23.40 2.89 -7.02
C GLY A 200 22.47 3.35 -5.91
N ARG A 201 22.85 4.46 -5.27
CA ARG A 201 22.13 5.02 -4.12
C ARG A 201 20.69 5.37 -4.50
N LEU A 202 19.76 5.22 -3.55
CA LEU A 202 18.35 5.60 -3.74
C LEU A 202 18.20 7.09 -4.08
N TRP A 203 19.11 7.92 -3.58
CA TRP A 203 19.20 9.34 -3.85
C TRP A 203 20.54 9.65 -4.52
N PRO A 204 20.57 9.90 -5.85
CA PRO A 204 21.81 10.14 -6.58
C PRO A 204 22.64 11.31 -6.02
N GLU A 205 21.96 12.38 -5.59
CA GLU A 205 22.57 13.58 -5.00
C GLU A 205 22.82 13.44 -3.48
N GLY A 206 22.53 12.28 -2.89
CA GLY A 206 22.59 12.04 -1.45
C GLY A 206 21.24 12.16 -0.75
N GLU A 207 21.13 11.54 0.44
CA GLU A 207 19.86 11.47 1.16
C GLU A 207 19.37 12.87 1.60
N PRO A 208 18.16 13.28 1.16
CA PRO A 208 17.57 14.53 1.61
C PRO A 208 17.38 14.59 3.13
N GLU A 209 17.43 15.79 3.71
CA GLU A 209 17.30 15.96 5.17
C GLU A 209 15.96 15.43 5.70
N TRP A 210 14.85 15.70 5.00
CA TRP A 210 13.52 15.22 5.39
C TRP A 210 13.47 13.68 5.44
N PHE A 211 14.16 13.00 4.52
CA PHE A 211 14.20 11.53 4.46
C PHE A 211 14.98 10.98 5.66
N ARG A 212 16.13 11.58 5.98
CA ARG A 212 16.91 11.25 7.18
C ARG A 212 16.12 11.51 8.47
N ARG A 213 15.40 12.62 8.55
CA ARG A 213 14.54 12.95 9.70
C ARG A 213 13.39 11.96 9.84
N ALA A 214 12.70 11.63 8.75
CA ALA A 214 11.61 10.66 8.75
C ALA A 214 12.08 9.27 9.22
N ARG A 215 13.24 8.80 8.74
CA ARG A 215 13.86 7.55 9.24
C ARG A 215 14.17 7.59 10.73
N ARG A 216 14.73 8.69 11.24
CA ARG A 216 15.05 8.82 12.68
C ARG A 216 13.80 8.75 13.55
N VAL A 217 12.70 9.37 13.14
CA VAL A 217 11.42 9.32 13.86
C VAL A 217 10.92 7.88 13.95
N ASN A 218 11.00 7.13 12.86
CA ASN A 218 10.55 5.73 12.85
C ASN A 218 11.43 4.85 13.77
N VAL A 219 12.75 5.03 13.74
CA VAL A 219 13.68 4.27 14.60
C VAL A 219 13.46 4.59 16.08
N ALA A 220 13.31 5.87 16.44
CA ALA A 220 13.08 6.27 17.83
C ALA A 220 11.82 5.62 18.41
N ARG A 221 10.74 5.58 17.62
CA ARG A 221 9.49 4.92 18.04
C ARG A 221 9.66 3.42 18.27
N THR A 222 10.38 2.72 17.38
CA THR A 222 10.65 1.29 17.55
C THR A 222 11.47 1.02 18.82
N VAL A 223 12.44 1.89 19.14
CA VAL A 223 13.24 1.76 20.37
C VAL A 223 12.39 1.99 21.62
N ASP A 224 11.52 3.01 21.62
CA ASP A 224 10.60 3.29 22.73
C ASP A 224 9.60 2.13 22.95
N GLU A 225 9.07 1.54 21.87
CA GLU A 225 8.20 0.37 21.92
C GLU A 225 8.91 -0.87 22.49
N LEU A 226 10.18 -1.11 22.12
CA LEU A 226 10.97 -2.21 22.66
C LEU A 226 11.33 -1.98 24.14
N ALA A 227 11.73 -0.76 24.50
CA ALA A 227 12.02 -0.40 25.89
C ALA A 227 10.78 -0.52 26.79
N SER A 228 9.59 -0.20 26.26
CA SER A 228 8.32 -0.39 26.97
C SER A 228 7.96 -1.86 27.18
N LYS A 229 8.42 -2.76 26.28
CA LYS A 229 8.23 -4.21 26.42
C LYS A 229 9.25 -4.87 27.35
N GLU A 230 10.45 -4.31 27.49
CA GLU A 230 11.50 -4.85 28.37
C GLU A 230 11.35 -4.41 29.84
N GLY A 231 10.46 -3.46 30.13
CA GLY A 231 10.30 -2.81 31.44
C GLY A 231 9.23 -3.38 32.38
N LYS A 232 9.14 -4.71 32.53
CA LYS A 232 8.65 -5.38 33.76
C LYS A 232 8.76 -6.92 33.61
N PRO A 233 9.90 -7.53 33.96
CA PRO A 233 9.88 -8.91 34.40
C PRO A 233 9.21 -8.92 35.77
N ASP A 234 7.96 -9.36 35.83
CA ASP A 234 7.49 -10.34 36.81
C ASP A 234 5.96 -10.49 36.76
N ILE A 235 5.54 -11.70 37.13
CA ILE A 235 4.24 -12.11 37.67
C ILE A 235 3.27 -12.76 36.65
N GLU A 236 3.36 -14.09 36.69
CA GLU A 236 2.29 -15.09 36.57
C GLU A 236 1.57 -15.24 35.22
N ALA A 237 1.58 -16.49 34.76
CA ALA A 237 0.70 -17.01 33.73
C ALA A 237 -0.76 -16.92 34.21
N GLU A 238 -1.33 -15.72 34.20
CA GLU A 238 -2.77 -15.58 34.14
C GLU A 238 -3.19 -16.04 32.75
N GLU A 239 -4.00 -17.11 32.71
CA GLU A 239 -4.82 -17.45 31.57
C GLU A 239 -5.43 -16.16 31.03
N SER A 240 -4.97 -15.76 29.85
CA SER A 240 -5.52 -14.66 29.07
C SER A 240 -6.97 -15.00 28.74
N LYS A 241 -7.87 -14.69 29.67
CA LYS A 241 -9.25 -14.36 29.34
C LYS A 241 -9.15 -13.08 28.55
N SER A 242 -9.04 -13.20 27.22
CA SER A 242 -9.23 -12.07 26.32
C SER A 242 -10.42 -11.29 26.84
N PRO A 243 -10.26 -10.00 27.21
CA PRO A 243 -11.37 -9.21 27.70
C PRO A 243 -12.37 -9.16 26.56
N ILE A 244 -13.40 -10.01 26.63
CA ILE A 244 -14.52 -10.00 25.70
C ILE A 244 -15.02 -8.57 25.74
N ALA A 245 -14.83 -7.87 24.63
CA ALA A 245 -15.22 -6.47 24.53
C ALA A 245 -16.71 -6.39 24.87
N GLY A 246 -17.04 -5.53 25.83
CA GLY A 246 -18.40 -5.42 26.36
C GLY A 246 -19.41 -5.08 25.24
N PRO A 247 -20.70 -5.42 25.42
CA PRO A 247 -21.69 -5.25 24.37
C PRO A 247 -21.81 -3.79 23.92
N LEU A 248 -21.61 -3.54 22.62
CA LEU A 248 -21.80 -2.22 22.01
C LEU A 248 -23.29 -1.97 21.79
N LYS A 249 -23.82 -0.90 22.40
CA LYS A 249 -25.20 -0.45 22.16
C LYS A 249 -25.22 0.67 21.13
N VAL A 250 -25.85 0.41 19.98
CA VAL A 250 -26.03 1.38 18.90
C VAL A 250 -27.51 1.68 18.76
N TYR A 251 -27.86 2.96 18.75
CA TYR A 251 -29.22 3.42 18.51
C TYR A 251 -29.29 3.99 17.09
N ILE A 252 -30.10 3.37 16.24
CA ILE A 252 -30.36 3.82 14.87
C ILE A 252 -31.83 4.16 14.78
N ASP A 253 -32.13 5.41 14.40
CA ASP A 253 -33.49 5.84 14.15
C ASP A 253 -34.09 5.02 12.98
N ALA A 254 -35.23 4.39 13.23
CA ALA A 254 -35.88 3.50 12.28
C ALA A 254 -36.49 4.26 11.10
N ASP A 255 -36.86 5.53 11.26
CA ASP A 255 -37.55 6.29 10.21
C ASP A 255 -36.59 7.22 9.44
N ALA A 256 -35.43 7.52 10.02
CA ALA A 256 -34.43 8.39 9.40
C ALA A 256 -33.62 7.74 8.26
N TYR A 257 -33.59 6.40 8.18
CA TYR A 257 -32.73 5.67 7.24
C TYR A 257 -33.48 4.57 6.50
N SER A 258 -33.18 4.42 5.21
CA SER A 258 -33.68 3.27 4.44
C SER A 258 -33.08 1.95 4.96
N PRO A 259 -33.70 0.79 4.69
CA PRO A 259 -33.13 -0.51 5.03
C PRO A 259 -31.70 -0.71 4.49
N GLU A 260 -31.42 -0.22 3.28
CA GLU A 260 -30.10 -0.31 2.65
C GLU A 260 -29.06 0.56 3.36
N GLU A 261 -29.44 1.77 3.78
CA GLU A 261 -28.58 2.68 4.54
C GLU A 261 -28.25 2.11 5.92
N LYS A 262 -29.23 1.50 6.60
CA LYS A 262 -29.01 0.78 7.87
C LYS A 262 -28.02 -0.37 7.69
N GLY A 263 -28.16 -1.15 6.62
CA GLY A 263 -27.22 -2.23 6.29
C GLY A 263 -25.79 -1.72 6.09
N ARG A 264 -25.61 -0.58 5.42
CA ARG A 264 -24.29 0.07 5.26
C ARG A 264 -23.73 0.58 6.58
N LEU A 265 -24.55 1.24 7.40
CA LEU A 265 -24.17 1.72 8.73
C LEU A 265 -23.71 0.57 9.63
N LEU A 266 -24.46 -0.52 9.68
CA LEU A 266 -24.10 -1.70 10.47
C LEU A 266 -22.81 -2.36 9.98
N SER A 267 -22.59 -2.39 8.66
CA SER A 267 -21.35 -2.90 8.07
C SER A 267 -20.14 -2.05 8.48
N LEU A 268 -20.26 -0.72 8.40
CA LEU A 268 -19.20 0.21 8.82
C LEU A 268 -18.90 0.10 10.33
N ILE A 269 -19.93 -0.04 11.16
CA ILE A 269 -19.76 -0.21 12.61
C ILE A 269 -19.10 -1.55 12.92
N SER A 270 -19.48 -2.62 12.22
CA SER A 270 -18.84 -3.93 12.38
C SER A 270 -17.37 -3.90 11.97
N GLU A 271 -17.02 -3.19 10.91
CA GLU A 271 -15.63 -3.03 10.47
C GLU A 271 -14.82 -2.22 11.49
N LEU A 272 -15.39 -1.10 11.97
CA LEU A 272 -14.77 -0.28 13.01
C LEU A 272 -14.56 -1.07 14.31
N TYR A 273 -15.54 -1.89 14.71
CA TYR A 273 -15.45 -2.72 15.91
C TYR A 273 -14.40 -3.82 15.78
N ALA A 274 -14.30 -4.46 14.61
CA ALA A 274 -13.28 -5.46 14.33
C ALA A 274 -11.87 -4.86 14.35
N ILE A 275 -11.71 -3.63 13.86
CA ILE A 275 -10.44 -2.90 13.93
C ILE A 275 -10.05 -2.61 15.39
N GLN A 276 -11.01 -2.24 16.24
CA GLN A 276 -10.72 -1.87 17.63
C GLN A 276 -10.51 -3.05 18.57
N THR A 277 -11.24 -4.15 18.37
CA THR A 277 -11.32 -5.24 19.35
C THR A 277 -10.72 -6.56 18.84
N GLY A 278 -10.51 -6.70 17.53
CA GLY A 278 -10.16 -7.97 16.91
C GLY A 278 -11.34 -8.94 16.74
N ASP A 279 -12.52 -8.60 17.28
CA ASP A 279 -13.72 -9.43 17.23
C ASP A 279 -14.72 -8.93 16.18
N ARG A 280 -15.51 -9.84 15.60
CA ARG A 280 -16.61 -9.48 14.71
C ARG A 280 -17.88 -9.21 15.51
N LEU A 281 -18.59 -8.16 15.10
CA LEU A 281 -19.86 -7.80 15.72
C LEU A 281 -20.91 -8.86 15.36
N VAL A 282 -21.44 -9.54 16.38
CA VAL A 282 -22.58 -10.45 16.22
C VAL A 282 -23.83 -9.64 16.52
N ILE A 283 -24.66 -9.43 15.50
CA ILE A 283 -25.96 -8.75 15.67
C ILE A 283 -26.94 -9.80 16.20
N ASP A 284 -27.21 -9.75 17.50
CA ASP A 284 -28.35 -10.47 18.07
C ASP A 284 -29.61 -9.58 18.02
N ASN A 285 -30.75 -10.19 17.72
CA ASN A 285 -32.06 -9.50 17.69
C ASN A 285 -32.81 -9.62 19.03
N THR A 286 -32.10 -9.85 20.15
CA THR A 286 -32.72 -10.25 21.43
C THR A 286 -33.08 -9.07 22.34
N GLY A 287 -32.65 -7.84 22.03
CA GLY A 287 -32.96 -6.63 22.80
C GLY A 287 -33.84 -5.64 22.07
N PHE A 288 -35.09 -5.47 22.50
CA PHE A 288 -35.91 -4.31 22.13
C PHE A 288 -35.61 -3.17 23.11
N ALA A 289 -35.04 -2.06 22.63
CA ALA A 289 -34.98 -0.82 23.41
C ALA A 289 -36.39 -0.24 23.53
N ARG A 290 -36.84 0.07 24.75
CA ARG A 290 -38.10 0.81 24.94
C ARG A 290 -37.80 2.28 24.73
N THR A 291 -38.76 3.03 24.19
CA THR A 291 -38.63 4.48 23.92
C THR A 291 -38.20 5.27 25.17
N ALA A 292 -38.49 4.77 26.37
CA ALA A 292 -38.07 5.38 27.64
C ALA A 292 -36.56 5.28 27.94
N ASP A 293 -35.82 4.42 27.25
CA ASP A 293 -34.36 4.21 27.44
C ASP A 293 -33.51 5.06 26.49
N VAL A 294 -34.14 5.76 25.54
CA VAL A 294 -33.47 6.68 24.62
C VAL A 294 -33.49 8.06 25.28
N LEU A 295 -32.33 8.51 25.77
CA LEU A 295 -32.16 9.89 26.23
C LEU A 295 -32.40 10.81 25.02
N ASP A 296 -33.43 11.66 25.11
CA ASP A 296 -33.67 12.69 24.09
C ASP A 296 -32.37 13.49 23.91
N PRO A 297 -31.88 13.65 22.67
CA PRO A 297 -30.71 14.47 22.42
C PRO A 297 -31.01 15.89 22.92
N ALA A 298 -30.13 16.41 23.78
CA ALA A 298 -30.28 17.74 24.33
C ALA A 298 -30.56 18.76 23.21
N PRO A 299 -31.57 19.63 23.35
CA PRO A 299 -31.96 20.55 22.29
C PRO A 299 -30.76 21.40 21.89
N VAL A 300 -30.35 21.28 20.62
CA VAL A 300 -29.28 22.06 20.04
C VAL A 300 -29.75 23.52 20.03
N GLY A 301 -29.20 24.33 20.94
CA GLY A 301 -29.52 25.75 21.06
C GLY A 301 -29.31 26.46 19.72
N GLY A 302 -30.42 26.86 19.10
CA GLY A 302 -30.40 27.65 17.87
C GLY A 302 -29.77 29.03 18.11
N PRO A 303 -29.16 29.64 17.07
CA PRO A 303 -28.50 30.93 17.21
C PRO A 303 -29.52 32.01 17.56
N GLU A 304 -29.34 32.65 18.71
CA GLU A 304 -30.08 33.84 19.12
C GLU A 304 -29.87 34.94 18.07
N GLY A 305 -30.94 35.27 17.35
CA GLY A 305 -30.97 36.37 16.40
C GLY A 305 -30.81 37.70 17.14
N ASN A 306 -29.63 38.31 17.03
CA ASN A 306 -29.41 39.70 17.40
C ASN A 306 -30.16 40.61 16.40
N GLY A 307 -31.35 41.05 16.80
CA GLY A 307 -32.04 42.17 16.15
C GLY A 307 -31.32 43.49 16.43
N ARG A 308 -31.10 44.27 15.37
CA ARG A 308 -30.89 45.71 15.39
C ARG A 308 -31.96 46.36 14.53
#